data_AF-A0A7K1A115-F1
#
_entry.id   AF-A0A7K1A115-F1
#
_cell.length_a   1.000
_cell.length_b   1.000
_cell.length_c   1.000
_cell.angle_alpha   90.00
_cell.angle_beta   90.00
_cell.angle_gamma   90.00
#
_symmetry.space_group_name_H-M   'P 1'
#
loop_
_entity.id
_entity.type
_entity.pdbx_description
1 polymer ?
#
loop_
_entity_poly.entity_id
_entity_poly.type
_entity_poly.pdbx_seq_one_letter_code
_entity_poly.pdbx_strand_id
1 'polypeptide(L)'
;TLILGPALDGRGDVAAIRSTAESQAWHGDATWEHAVGPMQFLRSSWDRWGADGDGDGVADPNDIDDAAAGTARYLCADGHDLTTGEGWAAAIFSYNHAQTYVDSVHAAATAYAERTA
;
A
#
# COMPACT_ATOMS: atom_id res chain seq x y z
N THR A 1 -16.50 -0.74 -3.26
CA THR A 1 -16.79 -0.77 -1.82
C THR A 1 -15.56 -0.27 -1.09
N LEU A 2 -15.71 0.67 -0.15
CA LEU A 2 -14.60 1.16 0.67
C LEU A 2 -13.96 0.00 1.43
N ILE A 3 -12.66 -0.22 1.24
CA ILE A 3 -11.87 -1.18 2.01
C ILE A 3 -11.11 -0.39 3.06
N LEU A 4 -11.37 -0.67 4.33
CA LEU A 4 -10.78 0.05 5.45
C LEU A 4 -10.01 -0.90 6.36
N GLY A 5 -8.74 -0.57 6.60
CA GLY A 5 -7.90 -1.26 7.57
C GLY A 5 -8.30 -0.96 9.02
N PRO A 6 -7.71 -1.66 10.00
CA PRO A 6 -7.93 -1.37 11.41
C PRO A 6 -7.41 0.02 11.80
N ALA A 7 -7.89 0.54 12.93
CA ALA A 7 -7.36 1.77 13.51
C ALA A 7 -5.88 1.58 13.88
N LEU A 8 -5.03 2.53 13.46
CA LEU A 8 -3.61 2.55 13.78
C LEU A 8 -3.41 3.17 15.18
N ASP A 9 -3.85 2.46 16.22
CA ASP A 9 -3.89 2.93 17.61
C ASP A 9 -2.69 2.47 18.47
N GLY A 10 -1.72 1.81 17.85
CA GLY A 10 -0.53 1.29 18.54
C GLY A 10 -0.74 -0.01 19.30
N ARG A 11 -1.90 -0.67 19.17
CA ARG A 11 -2.15 -1.99 19.77
C ARG A 11 -1.89 -3.11 18.78
N GLY A 12 -1.28 -4.20 19.25
CA GLY A 12 -0.89 -5.32 18.36
C GLY A 12 0.26 -4.91 17.44
N ASP A 13 0.19 -5.29 16.18
CA ASP A 13 1.28 -5.13 15.20
C ASP A 13 1.13 -3.87 14.32
N VAL A 14 0.36 -2.87 14.77
CA VAL A 14 0.19 -1.59 14.07
C VAL A 14 0.86 -0.44 14.81
N ALA A 15 1.40 0.53 14.05
CA ALA A 15 1.91 1.77 14.62
C ALA A 15 0.78 2.64 15.18
N ALA A 16 1.09 3.52 16.14
CA ALA A 16 0.16 4.56 16.57
C ALA A 16 0.28 5.78 15.63
N ILE A 17 -0.71 5.98 14.77
CA ILE A 17 -0.73 7.08 13.79
C ILE A 17 -2.02 7.88 13.96
N ARG A 18 -1.89 9.18 14.24
CA ARG A 18 -3.03 10.08 14.43
C ARG A 18 -3.67 10.43 13.09
N SER A 19 -4.99 10.47 13.09
CA SER A 19 -5.78 11.02 11.98
C SER A 19 -5.49 12.51 11.77
N THR A 20 -5.49 12.95 10.51
CA THR A 20 -5.54 14.36 10.11
C THR A 20 -6.94 14.71 9.61
N ALA A 21 -7.23 15.99 9.37
CA ALA A 21 -8.53 16.37 8.78
C ALA A 21 -8.71 15.77 7.38
N GLU A 22 -7.62 15.68 6.62
CA GLU A 22 -7.57 15.13 5.26
C GLU A 22 -7.73 13.61 5.25
N SER A 23 -7.11 12.89 6.19
CA SER A 23 -7.29 11.43 6.31
C SER A 23 -8.67 11.09 6.86
N GLN A 24 -9.18 11.84 7.85
CA GLN A 24 -10.52 11.67 8.38
C GLN A 24 -11.58 11.76 7.27
N ALA A 25 -11.38 12.60 6.26
CA ALA A 25 -12.30 12.68 5.12
C ALA A 25 -12.40 11.36 4.32
N TRP A 26 -11.40 10.48 4.40
CA TRP A 26 -11.39 9.17 3.73
C TRP A 26 -12.02 8.06 4.57
N HIS A 27 -11.75 8.04 5.88
CA HIS A 27 -12.12 6.90 6.73
C HIS A 27 -13.08 7.23 7.87
N GLY A 28 -13.32 8.51 8.16
CA GLY A 28 -14.30 8.99 9.15
C GLY A 28 -13.85 8.98 10.61
N ASP A 29 -12.69 8.40 10.94
CA ASP A 29 -12.14 8.40 12.30
C ASP A 29 -11.35 9.70 12.57
N ALA A 30 -11.75 10.45 13.60
CA ALA A 30 -11.10 11.71 13.98
C ALA A 30 -9.87 11.51 14.90
N THR A 31 -9.62 10.29 15.34
CA THR A 31 -8.60 9.94 16.33
C THR A 31 -7.42 9.23 15.69
N TRP A 32 -7.68 8.12 14.99
CA TRP A 32 -6.65 7.24 14.45
C TRP A 32 -6.71 7.18 12.94
N GLU A 33 -5.55 7.11 12.31
CA GLU A 33 -5.42 6.88 10.88
C GLU A 33 -5.83 5.44 10.54
N HIS A 34 -6.28 5.23 9.31
CA HIS A 34 -6.58 3.92 8.74
C HIS A 34 -5.98 3.79 7.35
N ALA A 35 -5.45 2.61 7.06
CA ALA A 35 -5.09 2.25 5.70
C ALA A 35 -6.35 2.07 4.84
N VAL A 36 -6.36 2.65 3.64
CA VAL A 36 -7.51 2.67 2.72
C VAL A 36 -7.20 1.90 1.44
N GLY A 37 -8.22 1.21 0.91
CA GLY A 37 -8.17 0.55 -0.38
C GLY A 37 -7.53 -0.84 -0.37
N PRO A 38 -7.54 -1.54 -1.52
CA PRO A 38 -7.01 -2.90 -1.64
C PRO A 38 -5.50 -2.98 -1.35
N MET A 39 -4.76 -1.89 -1.57
CA MET A 39 -3.32 -1.81 -1.29
C MET A 39 -3.00 -1.19 0.07
N GLN A 40 -4.02 -0.85 0.88
CA GLN A 40 -3.84 -0.38 2.25
C GLN A 40 -2.94 0.87 2.35
N PHE A 41 -3.19 1.88 1.52
CA PHE A 41 -2.45 3.14 1.57
C PHE A 41 -2.85 3.99 2.79
N LEU A 42 -1.86 4.57 3.46
CA LEU A 42 -2.10 5.72 4.33
C LEU A 42 -2.27 6.99 3.50
N ARG A 43 -2.98 7.98 4.03
CA ARG A 43 -3.21 9.24 3.33
C ARG A 43 -1.90 9.91 2.87
N SER A 44 -0.92 9.97 3.76
CA SER A 44 0.41 10.56 3.49
C SER A 44 1.19 9.85 2.39
N SER A 45 1.09 8.52 2.31
CA SER A 45 1.71 7.73 1.25
C SER A 45 1.00 7.94 -0.09
N TRP A 46 -0.34 8.00 -0.09
CA TRP A 46 -1.09 8.27 -1.31
C TRP A 46 -0.85 9.66 -1.87
N ASP A 47 -0.74 10.67 -1.01
CA ASP A 47 -0.44 12.04 -1.46
C ASP A 47 0.90 12.12 -2.22
N ARG A 48 1.83 11.18 -1.98
CA ARG A 48 3.11 11.11 -2.68
C ARG A 48 3.11 10.17 -3.88
N TRP A 49 2.43 9.02 -3.78
CA TRP A 49 2.59 7.91 -4.72
C TRP A 49 1.34 7.56 -5.51
N GLY A 50 0.17 8.01 -5.07
CA GLY A 50 -1.11 7.78 -5.73
C GLY A 50 -1.09 8.19 -7.19
N ALA A 51 -1.79 7.42 -8.01
CA ALA A 51 -1.85 7.58 -9.45
C ALA A 51 -3.27 7.32 -9.95
N ASP A 52 -3.61 8.00 -11.04
CA ASP A 52 -4.74 7.67 -11.91
C ASP A 52 -4.21 6.63 -12.91
N GLY A 53 -4.51 5.37 -12.62
CA GLY A 53 -4.00 4.18 -13.30
C GLY A 53 -4.84 3.76 -14.50
N ASP A 54 -6.15 4.07 -14.49
CA ASP A 54 -7.07 3.77 -15.59
C ASP A 54 -7.31 4.96 -16.55
N GLY A 55 -6.89 6.16 -16.15
CA GLY A 55 -6.92 7.38 -16.96
C GLY A 55 -8.27 8.11 -16.94
N ASP A 56 -9.10 7.91 -15.92
CA ASP A 56 -10.43 8.52 -15.82
C ASP A 56 -10.40 9.98 -15.30
N GLY A 57 -9.25 10.45 -14.83
CA GLY A 57 -9.02 11.79 -14.29
C GLY A 57 -9.12 11.88 -12.76
N VAL A 58 -9.33 10.76 -12.05
CA VAL A 58 -9.47 10.68 -10.60
C VAL A 58 -8.50 9.63 -10.06
N ALA A 59 -7.61 10.02 -9.14
CA ALA A 59 -6.80 9.05 -8.39
C ALA A 59 -7.52 8.62 -7.10
N ASP A 60 -8.21 7.48 -7.13
CA ASP A 60 -8.94 6.87 -6.01
C ASP A 60 -8.19 5.65 -5.43
N PRO A 61 -7.75 5.68 -4.15
CA PRO A 61 -7.11 4.52 -3.53
C PRO A 61 -8.00 3.28 -3.44
N ASN A 62 -9.32 3.39 -3.66
CA ASN A 62 -10.26 2.25 -3.69
C ASN A 62 -10.43 1.65 -5.08
N ASP A 63 -10.01 2.35 -6.14
CA ASP A 63 -9.93 1.77 -7.46
C ASP A 63 -8.70 0.84 -7.54
N ILE A 64 -8.88 -0.33 -8.16
CA ILE A 64 -7.82 -1.35 -8.18
C ILE A 64 -6.69 -1.00 -9.14
N ASP A 65 -7.00 -0.35 -10.26
CA ASP A 65 -6.02 0.05 -11.26
C ASP A 65 -5.17 1.21 -10.73
N ASP A 66 -5.81 2.18 -10.08
CA ASP A 66 -5.15 3.28 -9.37
C ASP A 66 -4.28 2.79 -8.21
N ALA A 67 -4.83 1.91 -7.37
CA ALA A 67 -4.10 1.36 -6.24
C ALA A 67 -2.89 0.54 -6.71
N ALA A 68 -3.03 -0.24 -7.78
CA ALA A 68 -1.93 -0.98 -8.37
C ALA A 68 -0.85 -0.06 -8.95
N ALA A 69 -1.25 0.99 -9.69
CA ALA A 69 -0.34 1.98 -10.25
C ALA A 69 0.40 2.77 -9.15
N GLY A 70 -0.31 3.16 -8.09
CA GLY A 70 0.28 3.82 -6.91
C GLY A 70 1.29 2.93 -6.19
N THR A 71 0.98 1.65 -6.00
CA THR A 71 1.92 0.68 -5.42
C THR A 71 3.16 0.49 -6.30
N ALA A 72 3.00 0.41 -7.62
CA ALA A 72 4.13 0.31 -8.54
C ALA A 72 5.06 1.54 -8.43
N ARG A 73 4.48 2.75 -8.36
CA ARG A 73 5.24 3.99 -8.15
C ARG A 73 5.98 4.00 -6.83
N TYR A 74 5.34 3.54 -5.75
CA TYR A 74 5.96 3.40 -4.43
C TYR A 74 7.18 2.47 -4.50
N LEU A 75 7.02 1.27 -5.05
CA LEU A 75 8.07 0.24 -5.04
C LEU A 75 9.27 0.63 -5.92
N CYS A 76 9.06 1.43 -6.96
CA CYS A 76 10.13 1.96 -7.81
C CYS A 76 10.84 3.19 -7.24
N ALA A 77 10.31 3.83 -6.18
CA ALA A 77 10.72 5.18 -5.79
C ALA A 77 12.13 5.29 -5.20
N ASP A 78 12.55 4.28 -4.41
CA ASP A 78 13.81 4.32 -3.66
C ASP A 78 15.01 3.77 -4.46
N GLY A 79 14.86 3.62 -5.78
CA GLY A 79 15.95 3.25 -6.68
C GLY A 79 16.40 1.79 -6.57
N HIS A 80 15.61 0.93 -5.93
CA HIS A 80 15.84 -0.50 -5.90
C HIS A 80 15.81 -1.10 -7.31
N ASP A 81 16.74 -2.02 -7.60
CA ASP A 81 16.68 -2.83 -8.82
C ASP A 81 15.69 -3.99 -8.62
N LEU A 82 14.44 -3.75 -9.00
CA LEU A 82 13.36 -4.73 -8.91
C LEU A 82 13.55 -5.97 -9.81
N THR A 83 14.55 -5.96 -10.70
CA THR A 83 14.90 -7.14 -11.50
C THR A 83 15.77 -8.15 -10.73
N THR A 84 16.28 -7.75 -9.56
CA THR A 84 17.07 -8.59 -8.66
C THR A 84 16.24 -9.03 -7.46
N GLY A 85 16.52 -10.22 -6.92
CA GLY A 85 15.84 -10.70 -5.71
C GLY A 85 16.08 -9.80 -4.49
N GLU A 86 17.29 -9.24 -4.36
CA GLU A 86 17.65 -8.32 -3.27
C GLU A 86 16.88 -6.99 -3.37
N GLY A 87 16.89 -6.35 -4.55
CA GLY A 87 16.19 -5.09 -4.75
C GLY A 87 14.66 -5.25 -4.63
N TRP A 88 14.11 -6.35 -5.15
CA TRP A 88 12.70 -6.67 -4.97
C TRP A 88 12.32 -6.84 -3.49
N ALA A 89 13.10 -7.63 -2.73
CA ALA A 89 12.84 -7.85 -1.31
C ALA A 89 12.95 -6.56 -0.49
N ALA A 90 13.94 -5.72 -0.78
CA ALA A 90 14.11 -4.42 -0.14
C ALA A 90 12.92 -3.48 -0.40
N ALA A 91 12.43 -3.42 -1.64
CA ALA A 91 11.28 -2.61 -1.99
C ALA A 91 10.01 -3.05 -1.24
N ILE A 92 9.73 -4.36 -1.17
CA ILE A 92 8.57 -4.88 -0.43
C ILE A 92 8.72 -4.65 1.08
N PHE A 93 9.93 -4.80 1.62
CA PHE A 93 10.22 -4.52 3.03
C PHE A 93 10.00 -3.05 3.40
N SER A 94 10.25 -2.11 2.47
CA SER A 94 9.97 -0.69 2.72
C SER A 94 8.47 -0.42 2.89
N TYR A 95 7.62 -1.18 2.19
CA TYR A 95 6.16 -1.10 2.31
C TYR A 95 5.69 -1.57 3.69
N ASN A 96 6.27 -2.67 4.19
CA ASN A 96 6.04 -3.17 5.54
C ASN A 96 7.32 -3.86 6.05
N HIS A 97 7.88 -3.32 7.14
CA HIS A 97 9.16 -3.72 7.73
C HIS A 97 9.09 -5.05 8.52
N ALA A 98 8.50 -6.09 7.91
CA ALA A 98 8.40 -7.43 8.45
C ALA A 98 8.89 -8.46 7.42
N GLN A 99 9.89 -9.27 7.76
CA GLN A 99 10.39 -10.30 6.84
C GLN A 99 9.32 -11.31 6.46
N THR A 100 8.45 -11.69 7.40
CA THR A 100 7.32 -12.59 7.16
C THR A 100 6.33 -12.02 6.13
N TYR A 101 6.20 -10.69 6.04
CA TYR A 101 5.40 -10.02 5.02
C TYR A 101 6.07 -10.15 3.64
N VAL A 102 7.37 -9.85 3.54
CA VAL A 102 8.16 -10.02 2.31
C VAL A 102 8.05 -11.46 1.77
N ASP A 103 8.23 -12.44 2.65
CA ASP A 103 8.15 -13.86 2.30
C ASP A 103 6.74 -14.24 1.80
N SER A 104 5.70 -13.71 2.46
CA SER A 104 4.31 -13.94 2.08
C SER A 104 3.99 -13.36 0.70
N VAL A 105 4.43 -12.12 0.42
CA VAL A 105 4.23 -11.48 -0.88
C VAL A 105 5.00 -12.21 -1.97
N HIS A 106 6.23 -12.64 -1.70
CA HIS A 106 7.05 -13.40 -2.65
C HIS A 106 6.37 -14.73 -3.02
N ALA A 107 5.86 -15.45 -2.02
CA ALA A 107 5.13 -16.70 -2.24
C ALA A 107 3.86 -16.48 -3.08
N ALA A 108 3.09 -15.43 -2.77
CA ALA A 108 1.88 -15.09 -3.53
C ALA A 108 2.19 -14.72 -5.00
N ALA A 109 3.21 -13.90 -5.24
CA ALA A 109 3.66 -13.51 -6.57
C ALA A 109 4.13 -14.72 -7.40
N THR A 110 4.94 -15.59 -6.79
CA THR A 110 5.42 -16.83 -7.42
C THR A 110 4.25 -17.73 -7.80
N ALA A 111 3.34 -17.99 -6.87
CA ALA A 111 2.18 -18.85 -7.13
C ALA A 111 1.25 -18.26 -8.20
N TYR A 112 1.13 -16.92 -8.29
CA TYR A 112 0.37 -16.27 -9.35
C TYR A 112 1.03 -16.46 -10.72
N ALA A 113 2.35 -16.25 -10.82
CA ALA A 113 3.12 -16.46 -12.05
C ALA A 113 3.00 -17.91 -12.55
N GLU A 114 3.13 -18.89 -11.65
CA GLU A 114 2.98 -20.32 -11.98
C GLU A 114 1.59 -20.68 -12.53
N ARG A 115 0.53 -20.01 -12.07
CA ARG A 115 -0.85 -20.25 -12.54
C ARG A 115 -1.18 -19.58 -13.87
N THR A 116 -0.37 -18.63 -14.30
CA THR A 116 -0.64 -17.76 -15.47
C THR A 116 0.35 -17.94 -16.61
N ALA A 117 1.41 -18.75 -16.39
CA ALA A 117 2.32 -19.23 -17.41
C ALA A 117 1.68 -20.34 -18.26
#